data_AF-A0A352MXU1-F1
#
_entry.id   AF-A0A352MXU1-F1
#
_cell.length_a   1.000
_cell.length_b   1.000
_cell.length_c   1.000
_cell.angle_alpha   90.00
_cell.angle_beta   90.00
_cell.angle_gamma   90.00
#
_symmetry.space_group_name_H-M   'P 1'
#
loop_
_entity.id
_entity.type
_entity.pdbx_description
1 polymer ?
#
loop_
_entity_poly.entity_id
_entity_poly.type
_entity_poly.pdbx_seq_one_letter_code
_entity_poly.pdbx_strand_id
1 'polypeptide(L)'
;MLKLVKPSKQYYKQYKEMMDEWNMEGSRIAPWPLHLKYHTEELFEEMLNRVQEVEEGNNLGEFASSTTYWLYDDENDKLIGASNLRHYLTEEGLKLWGHIGYGIRPSERNKGYATDLLKMTLKEAKKYNIDHVLLGAYTGNIGSWRVMERCGGKFENIVIEDETGLPVKRYWISLKKRYADRYGGNRANADLKTISVKNQYFNGDICFYNFIEVKDKILIPNGKCIMDNNYKWLEFYDYSSKIKLTAIYDENNEIIEWYFDIAREVGKENEIPYEDDLYLDVVVTPKGDIILLDEDELKQAYDRKEITKEEYENAYKEAEELMSKLKNNKDKLKEYTDKYLKKMLGVIK
;
A
#
# COMPACT_ATOMS: atom_id res chain seq x y z
N MET A 1 17.82 15.30 11.22
CA MET A 1 16.53 14.78 10.70
C MET A 1 16.82 13.83 9.57
N LEU A 2 16.21 12.63 9.58
CA LEU A 2 16.37 11.64 8.53
C LEU A 2 15.57 12.03 7.27
N LYS A 3 16.21 11.92 6.10
CA LYS A 3 15.57 12.14 4.80
C LYS A 3 16.04 11.12 3.77
N LEU A 4 15.16 10.76 2.82
CA LEU A 4 15.58 10.07 1.61
C LEU A 4 16.14 11.11 0.64
N VAL A 5 17.34 10.85 0.14
CA VAL A 5 18.02 11.69 -0.86
C VAL A 5 18.38 10.86 -2.07
N LYS A 6 18.42 11.51 -3.23
CA LYS A 6 18.95 10.93 -4.46
C LYS A 6 20.47 10.82 -4.39
N PRO A 7 21.07 9.78 -4.99
CA PRO A 7 22.50 9.74 -5.25
C PRO A 7 22.98 11.02 -5.93
N SER A 8 24.04 11.63 -5.39
CA SER A 8 24.58 12.91 -5.90
C SER A 8 26.03 13.09 -5.49
N LYS A 9 26.78 13.84 -6.32
CA LYS A 9 28.21 14.16 -6.11
C LYS A 9 28.49 14.78 -4.74
N GLN A 10 27.56 15.57 -4.22
CA GLN A 10 27.73 16.26 -2.92
C GLN A 10 27.92 15.31 -1.73
N TYR A 11 27.48 14.05 -1.84
CA TYR A 11 27.58 13.07 -0.76
C TYR A 11 28.77 12.11 -0.91
N TYR A 12 29.73 12.40 -1.81
CA TYR A 12 30.83 11.48 -2.10
C TYR A 12 31.60 11.06 -0.84
N LYS A 13 31.91 12.02 0.03
CA LYS A 13 32.62 11.78 1.29
C LYS A 13 31.84 10.81 2.18
N GLN A 14 30.57 11.12 2.45
CA GLN A 14 29.70 10.34 3.34
C GLN A 14 29.44 8.94 2.76
N TYR A 15 29.35 8.82 1.43
CA TYR A 15 29.19 7.54 0.75
C TYR A 15 30.43 6.69 0.90
N LYS A 16 31.62 7.27 0.65
CA LYS A 16 32.90 6.58 0.82
C LYS A 16 33.08 6.08 2.26
N GLU A 17 32.82 6.92 3.26
CA GLU A 17 32.88 6.52 4.68
C GLU A 17 31.92 5.37 5.02
N MET A 18 30.69 5.42 4.50
CA MET A 18 29.69 4.37 4.69
C MET A 18 30.14 3.05 4.07
N MET A 19 30.67 3.09 2.85
CA MET A 19 31.08 1.90 2.12
C MET A 19 32.40 1.31 2.63
N ASP A 20 33.36 2.13 3.03
CA ASP A 20 34.61 1.68 3.64
C ASP A 20 34.33 0.91 4.94
N GLU A 21 33.39 1.39 5.76
CA GLU A 21 32.94 0.69 6.96
C GLU A 21 32.32 -0.68 6.64
N TRP A 22 31.44 -0.74 5.63
CA TRP A 22 30.81 -1.99 5.21
C TRP A 22 31.83 -3.01 4.71
N ASN A 23 32.79 -2.56 3.91
CA ASN A 23 33.86 -3.40 3.38
C ASN A 23 34.82 -3.88 4.48
N MET A 24 35.10 -3.05 5.49
CA MET A 24 35.93 -3.44 6.64
C MET A 24 35.25 -4.48 7.52
N GLU A 25 33.95 -4.38 7.76
CA GLU A 25 33.22 -5.33 8.61
C GLU A 25 32.86 -6.64 7.87
N GLY A 26 32.70 -6.61 6.55
CA GLY A 26 32.61 -7.80 5.70
C GLY A 26 31.23 -8.46 5.64
N SER A 27 30.19 -7.85 6.20
CA SER A 27 28.81 -8.32 6.02
C SER A 27 28.31 -8.07 4.59
N ARG A 28 27.24 -8.80 4.23
CA ARG A 28 26.57 -8.62 2.94
C ARG A 28 26.13 -7.16 2.75
N ILE A 29 26.53 -6.59 1.62
CA ILE A 29 26.13 -5.26 1.17
C ILE A 29 24.84 -5.41 0.34
N ALA A 30 23.88 -4.53 0.60
CA ALA A 30 22.66 -4.38 -0.19
C ALA A 30 22.19 -2.93 -0.06
N PRO A 31 21.54 -2.34 -1.08
CA PRO A 31 21.13 -2.92 -2.37
C PRO A 31 22.26 -2.97 -3.42
N TRP A 32 21.96 -3.53 -4.61
CA TRP A 32 22.90 -3.75 -5.71
C TRP A 32 23.74 -2.53 -6.15
N PRO A 33 23.24 -1.27 -6.15
CA PRO A 33 24.04 -0.12 -6.55
C PRO A 33 25.28 0.07 -5.68
N LEU A 34 25.23 -0.40 -4.43
CA LEU A 34 26.36 -0.33 -3.50
C LEU A 34 27.53 -1.26 -3.88
N HIS A 35 27.35 -2.19 -4.82
CA HIS A 35 28.44 -3.02 -5.35
C HIS A 35 29.22 -2.32 -6.49
N LEU A 36 28.74 -1.18 -6.99
CA LEU A 36 29.44 -0.42 -8.01
C LEU A 36 30.70 0.24 -7.43
N LYS A 37 31.69 0.48 -8.30
CA LYS A 37 32.97 1.06 -7.90
C LYS A 37 32.79 2.51 -7.45
N TYR A 38 33.52 2.92 -6.41
CA TYR A 38 33.41 4.27 -5.83
C TYR A 38 34.73 4.84 -5.29
N HIS A 39 35.85 4.13 -5.43
CA HIS A 39 37.11 4.45 -4.72
C HIS A 39 37.75 5.78 -5.14
N THR A 40 37.39 6.30 -6.31
CA THR A 40 37.78 7.63 -6.81
C THR A 40 36.52 8.42 -7.15
N GLU A 41 36.62 9.75 -7.25
CA GLU A 41 35.51 10.60 -7.68
C GLU A 41 35.01 10.19 -9.07
N GLU A 42 35.92 9.91 -10.01
CA GLU A 42 35.56 9.42 -11.36
C GLU A 42 34.72 8.14 -11.32
N LEU A 43 35.14 7.12 -10.57
CA LEU A 43 34.38 5.88 -10.43
C LEU A 43 33.03 6.11 -9.73
N PHE A 44 32.97 7.04 -8.77
CA PHE A 44 31.72 7.42 -8.13
C PHE A 44 30.78 8.13 -9.11
N GLU A 45 31.29 8.99 -9.99
CA GLU A 45 30.51 9.61 -11.05
C GLU A 45 29.96 8.57 -12.04
N GLU A 46 30.77 7.57 -12.42
CA GLU A 46 30.29 6.43 -13.23
C GLU A 46 29.15 5.67 -12.54
N MET A 47 29.26 5.46 -11.22
CA MET A 47 28.19 4.85 -10.42
C MET A 47 26.92 5.71 -10.44
N LEU A 48 27.05 7.04 -10.25
CA LEU A 48 25.92 7.97 -10.31
C LEU A 48 25.23 7.94 -11.68
N ASN A 49 26.01 7.93 -12.76
CA ASN A 49 25.48 7.81 -14.12
C ASN A 49 24.75 6.49 -14.30
N ARG A 50 25.32 5.38 -13.80
CA ARG A 50 24.69 4.06 -13.92
C ARG A 50 23.34 3.98 -13.19
N VAL A 51 23.24 4.52 -11.98
CA VAL A 51 21.94 4.52 -11.26
C VAL A 51 20.91 5.41 -11.94
N GLN A 52 21.34 6.51 -12.57
CA GLN A 52 20.46 7.37 -13.36
C GLN A 52 19.96 6.67 -14.63
N GLU A 53 20.84 6.01 -15.39
CA GLU A 53 20.44 5.23 -16.57
C GLU A 53 19.39 4.18 -16.23
N VAL A 54 19.60 3.41 -15.14
CA VAL A 54 18.64 2.39 -14.69
C VAL A 54 17.31 3.01 -14.28
N GLU A 55 17.33 4.18 -13.66
CA GLU A 55 16.10 4.88 -13.29
C GLU A 55 15.32 5.36 -14.52
N GLU A 56 16.00 5.82 -15.56
CA GLU A 56 15.41 6.25 -16.84
C GLU A 56 14.98 5.08 -17.74
N GLY A 57 15.24 3.84 -17.33
CA GLY A 57 14.93 2.64 -18.11
C GLY A 57 15.94 2.34 -19.23
N ASN A 58 17.12 2.95 -19.18
CA ASN A 58 18.20 2.76 -20.14
C ASN A 58 19.15 1.63 -19.71
N ASN A 59 19.67 0.88 -20.69
CA ASN A 59 20.68 -0.16 -20.46
C ASN A 59 20.29 -1.17 -19.35
N LEU A 60 19.01 -1.56 -19.29
CA LEU A 60 18.48 -2.39 -18.20
C LEU A 60 18.91 -3.86 -18.29
N GLY A 61 19.13 -4.41 -19.49
CA GLY A 61 19.29 -5.85 -19.64
C GLY A 61 18.06 -6.59 -19.09
N GLU A 62 18.26 -7.47 -18.12
CA GLU A 62 17.20 -8.22 -17.44
C GLU A 62 16.68 -7.54 -16.16
N PHE A 63 17.19 -6.36 -15.83
CA PHE A 63 16.76 -5.62 -14.65
C PHE A 63 15.48 -4.81 -14.91
N ALA A 64 14.71 -4.54 -13.86
CA ALA A 64 13.67 -3.53 -13.91
C ALA A 64 14.27 -2.13 -13.76
N SER A 65 13.61 -1.11 -14.32
CA SER A 65 13.91 0.27 -13.92
C SER A 65 13.75 0.41 -12.41
N SER A 66 14.62 1.20 -11.79
CA SER A 66 14.61 1.35 -10.34
C SER A 66 15.15 2.69 -9.89
N THR A 67 14.59 3.19 -8.80
CA THR A 67 15.12 4.38 -8.13
C THR A 67 15.98 3.98 -6.94
N THR A 68 17.19 4.54 -6.88
CA THR A 68 18.06 4.44 -5.70
C THR A 68 17.82 5.63 -4.78
N TYR A 69 17.67 5.36 -3.49
CA TYR A 69 17.59 6.34 -2.43
C TYR A 69 18.66 6.06 -1.38
N TRP A 70 19.21 7.12 -0.79
CA TRP A 70 20.03 7.00 0.41
C TRP A 70 19.31 7.58 1.61
N LEU A 71 19.44 6.91 2.75
CA LEU A 71 19.00 7.44 4.03
C LEU A 71 20.09 8.35 4.58
N TYR A 72 19.82 9.65 4.59
CA TYR A 72 20.75 10.66 5.04
C TYR A 72 20.26 11.31 6.32
N ASP A 73 21.13 11.39 7.32
CA ASP A 73 20.92 12.12 8.54
C ASP A 73 21.55 13.52 8.44
N ASP A 74 20.67 14.52 8.30
CA ASP A 74 21.04 15.92 8.13
C ASP A 74 21.71 16.53 9.38
N GLU A 75 21.42 15.99 10.57
CA GLU A 75 21.97 16.55 11.83
C GLU A 75 23.43 16.18 12.03
N ASN A 76 23.80 14.98 11.61
CA ASN A 76 25.13 14.42 11.79
C ASN A 76 25.94 14.38 10.48
N ASP A 77 25.40 14.93 9.38
CA ASP A 77 25.99 14.90 8.04
C ASP A 77 26.46 13.49 7.65
N LYS A 78 25.55 12.51 7.74
CA LYS A 78 25.91 11.10 7.64
C LYS A 78 24.95 10.31 6.76
N LEU A 79 25.50 9.50 5.84
CA LEU A 79 24.73 8.45 5.18
C LEU A 79 24.63 7.23 6.10
N ILE A 80 23.40 6.78 6.31
CA ILE A 80 23.03 5.72 7.25
C ILE A 80 22.77 4.40 6.53
N GLY A 81 22.30 4.45 5.28
CA GLY A 81 22.00 3.28 4.49
C GLY A 81 21.44 3.63 3.13
N ALA A 82 20.99 2.63 2.39
CA ALA A 82 20.45 2.81 1.06
C ALA A 82 19.28 1.86 0.78
N SER A 83 18.41 2.28 -0.11
CA SER A 83 17.34 1.46 -0.67
C SER A 83 17.30 1.59 -2.19
N ASN A 84 16.89 0.53 -2.86
CA ASN A 84 16.64 0.50 -4.29
C ASN A 84 15.21 -0.03 -4.50
N LEU A 85 14.38 0.79 -5.11
CA LEU A 85 12.97 0.52 -5.41
C LEU A 85 12.83 0.23 -6.90
N ARG A 86 12.54 -1.01 -7.26
CA ARG A 86 12.17 -1.42 -8.61
C ARG A 86 10.76 -0.93 -8.92
N HIS A 87 10.56 -0.34 -10.10
CA HIS A 87 9.28 0.24 -10.51
C HIS A 87 8.26 -0.83 -10.96
N TYR A 88 8.73 -2.03 -11.30
CA TYR A 88 7.92 -3.21 -11.62
C TYR A 88 8.74 -4.49 -11.38
N LEU A 89 8.07 -5.65 -11.36
CA LEU A 89 8.74 -6.95 -11.20
C LEU A 89 9.01 -7.63 -12.54
N THR A 90 10.28 -7.93 -12.81
CA THR A 90 10.65 -8.97 -13.76
C THR A 90 10.25 -10.35 -13.21
N GLU A 91 10.30 -11.40 -14.02
CA GLU A 91 10.05 -12.76 -13.51
C GLU A 91 11.02 -13.12 -12.39
N GLU A 92 12.29 -12.75 -12.53
CA GLU A 92 13.31 -13.00 -11.51
C GLU A 92 13.08 -12.17 -10.24
N GLY A 93 12.71 -10.90 -10.41
CA GLY A 93 12.29 -10.05 -9.30
C GLY A 93 11.12 -10.63 -8.52
N LEU A 94 10.10 -11.16 -9.22
CA LEU A 94 8.96 -11.83 -8.59
C LEU A 94 9.37 -13.12 -7.88
N LYS A 95 10.27 -13.92 -8.46
CA LYS A 95 10.70 -15.20 -7.87
C LYS A 95 11.45 -15.02 -6.56
N LEU A 96 12.37 -14.04 -6.47
CA LEU A 96 13.28 -13.92 -5.32
C LEU A 96 13.12 -12.64 -4.51
N TRP A 97 13.54 -11.50 -5.07
CA TRP A 97 13.93 -10.32 -4.28
C TRP A 97 12.83 -9.27 -4.10
N GLY A 98 11.82 -9.28 -4.96
CA GLY A 98 10.73 -8.32 -4.94
C GLY A 98 11.10 -6.91 -5.36
N HIS A 99 10.34 -5.93 -4.90
CA HIS A 99 10.41 -4.54 -5.34
C HIS A 99 11.53 -3.78 -4.64
N ILE A 100 11.77 -4.04 -3.35
CA ILE A 100 12.65 -3.22 -2.54
C ILE A 100 13.82 -4.03 -1.99
N GLY A 101 15.03 -3.60 -2.31
CA GLY A 101 16.24 -3.95 -1.58
C GLY A 101 16.65 -2.80 -0.65
N TYR A 102 17.12 -3.11 0.56
CA TYR A 102 17.66 -2.09 1.47
C TYR A 102 18.75 -2.66 2.38
N GLY A 103 19.59 -1.76 2.90
CA GLY A 103 20.64 -2.07 3.86
C GLY A 103 21.02 -0.86 4.70
N ILE A 104 21.45 -1.13 5.93
CA ILE A 104 21.93 -0.13 6.89
C ILE A 104 23.40 -0.40 7.20
N ARG A 105 24.20 0.66 7.20
CA ARG A 105 25.63 0.58 7.50
C ARG A 105 25.87 -0.03 8.88
N PRO A 106 26.92 -0.84 9.06
CA PRO A 106 27.14 -1.63 10.28
C PRO A 106 26.94 -0.89 11.61
N SER A 107 27.56 0.27 11.77
CA SER A 107 27.57 1.11 12.98
C SER A 107 26.22 1.72 13.35
N GLU A 108 25.26 1.69 12.41
CA GLU A 108 23.92 2.27 12.57
C GLU A 108 22.82 1.21 12.65
N ARG A 109 23.18 -0.07 12.65
CA ARG A 109 22.22 -1.17 12.81
C ARG A 109 21.62 -1.19 14.22
N ASN A 110 20.45 -1.81 14.36
CA ASN A 110 19.70 -1.94 15.61
C ASN A 110 19.19 -0.62 16.25
N LYS A 111 19.26 0.51 15.53
CA LYS A 111 18.77 1.83 15.99
C LYS A 111 17.40 2.23 15.43
N GLY A 112 16.71 1.32 14.73
CA GLY A 112 15.40 1.58 14.11
C GLY A 112 15.45 2.03 12.65
N TYR A 113 16.59 2.51 12.15
CA TYR A 113 16.71 3.12 10.82
C TYR A 113 16.29 2.26 9.63
N ALA A 114 16.43 0.93 9.70
CA ALA A 114 15.92 0.06 8.64
C ALA A 114 14.39 0.14 8.50
N THR A 115 13.69 0.33 9.63
CA THR A 115 12.23 0.50 9.67
C THR A 115 11.85 1.85 9.07
N ASP A 116 12.57 2.91 9.42
CA ASP A 116 12.34 4.25 8.87
C ASP A 116 12.60 4.28 7.36
N LEU A 117 13.72 3.70 6.91
CA LEU A 117 14.08 3.55 5.51
C LEU A 117 12.99 2.80 4.72
N LEU A 118 12.54 1.65 5.21
CA LEU A 118 11.51 0.88 4.52
C LEU A 118 10.18 1.65 4.48
N LYS A 119 9.72 2.25 5.59
CA LYS A 119 8.51 3.07 5.62
C LYS A 119 8.56 4.24 4.66
N MET A 120 9.69 4.93 4.56
CA MET A 120 9.87 6.03 3.61
C MET A 120 9.89 5.52 2.17
N THR A 121 10.54 4.39 1.90
CA THR A 121 10.58 3.80 0.56
C THR A 121 9.20 3.29 0.12
N LEU A 122 8.39 2.75 1.02
CA LEU A 122 6.99 2.38 0.74
C LEU A 122 6.13 3.60 0.36
N LYS A 123 6.39 4.77 0.95
CA LYS A 123 5.73 6.02 0.52
C LYS A 123 6.13 6.44 -0.88
N GLU A 124 7.40 6.21 -1.27
CA GLU A 124 7.86 6.44 -2.63
C GLU A 124 7.25 5.41 -3.60
N ALA A 125 7.09 4.14 -3.20
CA ALA A 125 6.44 3.10 -4.02
C ALA A 125 5.03 3.48 -4.46
N LYS A 126 4.24 4.10 -3.57
CA LYS A 126 2.91 4.64 -3.92
C LYS A 126 2.93 5.64 -5.07
N LYS A 127 3.99 6.45 -5.19
CA LYS A 127 4.13 7.44 -6.28
C LYS A 127 4.38 6.79 -7.64
N TYR A 128 4.80 5.53 -7.64
CA TYR A 128 4.97 4.70 -8.84
C TYR A 128 3.76 3.79 -9.11
N ASN A 129 2.62 4.02 -8.45
CA ASN A 129 1.42 3.17 -8.52
C ASN A 129 1.70 1.70 -8.17
N ILE A 130 2.67 1.46 -7.28
CA ILE A 130 2.92 0.15 -6.69
C ILE A 130 2.08 0.08 -5.43
N ASP A 131 1.13 -0.84 -5.44
CA ASP A 131 0.10 -1.00 -4.42
C ASP A 131 0.33 -2.25 -3.57
N HIS A 132 1.09 -3.23 -4.09
CA HIS A 132 1.49 -4.42 -3.36
C HIS A 132 2.99 -4.69 -3.51
N VAL A 133 3.72 -4.62 -2.39
CA VAL A 133 5.19 -4.65 -2.39
C VAL A 133 5.70 -5.99 -1.88
N LEU A 134 6.25 -6.80 -2.78
CA LEU A 134 7.09 -7.96 -2.44
C LEU A 134 8.47 -7.53 -1.93
N LEU A 135 8.97 -8.19 -0.89
CA LEU A 135 10.36 -8.13 -0.46
C LEU A 135 10.90 -9.52 -0.14
N GLY A 136 12.18 -9.75 -0.42
CA GLY A 136 12.90 -10.97 -0.08
C GLY A 136 14.08 -10.72 0.87
N ALA A 137 14.27 -11.60 1.85
CA ALA A 137 15.47 -11.64 2.67
C ALA A 137 15.87 -13.09 2.96
N TYR A 138 17.18 -13.40 2.96
CA TYR A 138 17.63 -14.71 3.43
C TYR A 138 17.09 -15.02 4.82
N THR A 139 16.78 -16.28 5.11
CA THR A 139 16.26 -16.72 6.42
C THR A 139 17.17 -16.31 7.57
N GLY A 140 18.49 -16.35 7.37
CA GLY A 140 19.50 -15.93 8.33
C GLY A 140 19.56 -14.43 8.59
N ASN A 141 18.97 -13.60 7.72
CA ASN A 141 18.91 -12.15 7.90
C ASN A 141 17.70 -11.75 8.77
N ILE A 142 17.78 -12.09 10.06
CA ILE A 142 16.74 -11.86 11.06
C ILE A 142 16.31 -10.40 11.15
N GLY A 143 17.26 -9.48 11.07
CA GLY A 143 16.99 -8.05 11.13
C GLY A 143 16.07 -7.60 10.00
N SER A 144 16.32 -8.08 8.78
CA SER A 144 15.56 -7.64 7.61
C SER A 144 14.11 -8.12 7.64
N TRP A 145 13.86 -9.42 7.87
CA TRP A 145 12.47 -9.90 7.86
C TRP A 145 11.64 -9.42 9.06
N ARG A 146 12.26 -9.14 10.22
CA ARG A 146 11.55 -8.47 11.34
C ARG A 146 11.17 -7.03 11.01
N VAL A 147 11.99 -6.34 10.21
CA VAL A 147 11.67 -5.00 9.72
C VAL A 147 10.50 -5.05 8.74
N MET A 148 10.48 -6.05 7.84
CA MET A 148 9.35 -6.28 6.94
C MET A 148 8.05 -6.52 7.72
N GLU A 149 8.07 -7.42 8.71
CA GLU A 149 6.90 -7.70 9.58
C GLU A 149 6.42 -6.44 10.31
N ARG A 150 7.33 -5.63 10.88
CA ARG A 150 6.97 -4.34 11.51
C ARG A 150 6.39 -3.31 10.54
N CYS A 151 6.70 -3.43 9.26
CA CYS A 151 6.17 -2.54 8.22
C CYS A 151 4.90 -3.11 7.57
N GLY A 152 4.26 -4.11 8.19
CA GLY A 152 3.01 -4.71 7.72
C GLY A 152 3.19 -5.92 6.80
N GLY A 153 4.41 -6.43 6.66
CA GLY A 153 4.73 -7.57 5.82
C GLY A 153 4.02 -8.84 6.27
N LYS A 154 3.22 -9.42 5.37
CA LYS A 154 2.65 -10.76 5.51
C LYS A 154 3.59 -11.76 4.86
N PHE A 155 3.95 -12.81 5.61
CA PHE A 155 4.78 -13.89 5.10
C PHE A 155 4.07 -14.59 3.92
N GLU A 156 4.78 -14.74 2.81
CA GLU A 156 4.31 -15.43 1.62
C GLU A 156 4.77 -16.89 1.66
N ASN A 157 6.07 -17.10 1.50
CA ASN A 157 6.70 -18.42 1.45
C ASN A 157 8.23 -18.33 1.63
N ILE A 158 8.89 -19.48 1.56
CA ILE A 158 10.35 -19.60 1.44
C ILE A 158 10.66 -20.18 0.06
N VAL A 159 11.61 -19.56 -0.65
CA VAL A 159 12.15 -20.03 -1.93
C VAL A 159 13.66 -20.26 -1.79
N ILE A 160 14.26 -21.05 -2.67
CA ILE A 160 15.72 -21.26 -2.71
C ILE A 160 16.29 -20.38 -3.82
N GLU A 161 17.32 -19.60 -3.52
CA GLU A 161 18.08 -18.90 -4.56
C GLU A 161 19.03 -19.87 -5.25
N ASP A 162 18.91 -20.00 -6.57
CA ASP A 162 19.65 -20.99 -7.35
C ASP A 162 21.17 -20.80 -7.28
N GLU A 163 21.67 -19.55 -7.26
CA GLU A 163 23.10 -19.25 -7.25
C GLU A 163 23.80 -19.64 -5.94
N THR A 164 23.16 -19.39 -4.79
CA THR A 164 23.76 -19.61 -3.48
C THR A 164 23.26 -20.87 -2.79
N GLY A 165 22.15 -21.44 -3.24
CA GLY A 165 21.42 -22.52 -2.56
C GLY A 165 20.78 -22.09 -1.23
N LEU A 166 20.79 -20.79 -0.90
CA LEU A 166 20.30 -20.30 0.39
C LEU A 166 18.80 -19.99 0.35
N PRO A 167 18.07 -20.29 1.43
CA PRO A 167 16.65 -20.00 1.50
C PRO A 167 16.37 -18.51 1.72
N VAL A 168 15.44 -17.96 0.95
CA VAL A 168 14.92 -16.59 1.00
C VAL A 168 13.48 -16.63 1.52
N LYS A 169 13.22 -15.92 2.62
CA LYS A 169 11.86 -15.60 3.05
C LYS A 169 11.31 -14.45 2.24
N ARG A 170 10.08 -14.58 1.76
CA ARG A 170 9.38 -13.54 1.03
C ARG A 170 8.18 -13.01 1.81
N TYR A 171 7.96 -11.71 1.71
CA TYR A 171 6.89 -11.00 2.39
C TYR A 171 6.21 -10.03 1.43
N TRP A 172 4.89 -9.95 1.51
CA TRP A 172 4.08 -8.97 0.82
C TRP A 172 3.60 -7.87 1.76
N ILE A 173 3.70 -6.61 1.35
CA ILE A 173 3.16 -5.45 2.07
C ILE A 173 2.11 -4.78 1.18
N SER A 174 0.84 -4.81 1.62
CA SER A 174 -0.23 -4.03 0.97
C SER A 174 -0.13 -2.55 1.34
N LEU A 175 -0.18 -1.72 0.31
CA LEU A 175 -0.24 -0.27 0.38
C LEU A 175 -1.66 0.27 0.13
N LYS A 176 -2.59 -0.65 -0.20
CA LYS A 176 -4.02 -0.43 -0.46
C LYS A 176 -4.91 -0.63 0.78
N LYS A 177 -4.33 -0.95 1.95
CA LYS A 177 -5.09 -0.98 3.21
C LYS A 177 -5.66 0.39 3.57
N ARG A 178 -6.97 0.46 3.73
CA ARG A 178 -7.72 1.66 4.15
C ARG A 178 -8.37 1.38 5.50
N TYR A 179 -8.01 2.17 6.50
CA TYR A 179 -8.55 2.07 7.86
C TYR A 179 -9.76 3.01 8.02
N ALA A 180 -10.67 2.64 8.91
CA ALA A 180 -11.89 3.41 9.17
C ALA A 180 -11.65 4.75 9.90
N ASP A 181 -10.45 5.01 10.43
CA ASP A 181 -10.11 6.26 11.12
C ASP A 181 -9.35 7.25 10.23
N ARG A 182 -9.31 7.00 8.90
CA ARG A 182 -8.49 7.77 7.94
C ARG A 182 -8.88 9.23 7.73
N TYR A 183 -10.08 9.66 8.15
CA TYR A 183 -10.60 11.01 7.93
C TYR A 183 -10.39 11.99 9.09
N GLY A 184 -9.32 11.80 9.87
CA GLY A 184 -8.80 12.79 10.81
C GLY A 184 -7.59 13.54 10.23
N GLY A 185 -7.78 14.71 9.61
CA GLY A 185 -6.63 15.56 9.23
C GLY A 185 -6.82 16.46 8.00
N ASN A 186 -5.86 16.40 7.07
CA ASN A 186 -5.65 17.42 6.04
C ASN A 186 -6.80 17.60 5.05
N ARG A 187 -7.54 16.54 4.69
CA ARG A 187 -8.58 16.59 3.64
C ARG A 187 -9.96 16.95 4.19
N ALA A 188 -10.33 16.35 5.31
CA ALA A 188 -11.61 16.55 5.96
C ALA A 188 -11.49 16.28 7.46
N ASN A 189 -12.46 16.81 8.20
CA ASN A 189 -12.72 16.53 9.60
C ASN A 189 -14.12 15.92 9.71
N ALA A 190 -14.22 14.72 10.28
CA ALA A 190 -15.47 14.00 10.46
C ALA A 190 -15.66 13.55 11.91
N ASP A 191 -16.89 13.64 12.41
CA ASP A 191 -17.30 12.94 13.63
C ASP A 191 -17.50 11.46 13.28
N LEU A 192 -16.61 10.60 13.82
CA LEU A 192 -16.59 9.16 13.58
C LEU A 192 -17.26 8.41 14.73
N LYS A 193 -18.24 7.57 14.40
CA LYS A 193 -18.88 6.64 15.33
C LYS A 193 -18.82 5.22 14.79
N THR A 194 -18.51 4.27 15.64
CA THR A 194 -18.45 2.85 15.26
C THR A 194 -19.38 2.03 16.15
N ILE A 195 -20.14 1.12 15.55
CA ILE A 195 -20.92 0.11 16.27
C ILE A 195 -20.62 -1.28 15.72
N SER A 196 -20.55 -2.26 16.60
CA SER A 196 -20.45 -3.67 16.21
C SER A 196 -21.84 -4.27 16.04
N VAL A 197 -22.04 -5.02 14.96
CA VAL A 197 -23.32 -5.64 14.61
C VAL A 197 -23.10 -7.08 14.20
N LYS A 198 -23.90 -7.97 14.78
CA LYS A 198 -23.97 -9.37 14.37
C LYS A 198 -25.42 -9.76 14.14
N ASN A 199 -25.74 -10.12 12.90
CA ASN A 199 -27.03 -10.66 12.51
C ASN A 199 -26.84 -11.64 11.32
N GLN A 200 -27.94 -12.18 10.78
CA GLN A 200 -27.89 -13.16 9.69
C GLN A 200 -27.35 -12.61 8.35
N TYR A 201 -27.27 -11.30 8.18
CA TYR A 201 -26.84 -10.64 6.95
C TYR A 201 -25.48 -9.94 7.08
N PHE A 202 -25.00 -9.70 8.30
CA PHE A 202 -23.81 -8.89 8.55
C PHE A 202 -23.17 -9.28 9.88
N ASN A 203 -21.85 -9.48 9.86
CA ASN A 203 -21.06 -9.74 11.05
C ASN A 203 -19.78 -8.90 11.04
N GLY A 204 -19.86 -7.71 11.60
CA GLY A 204 -18.70 -6.82 11.68
C GLY A 204 -19.02 -5.45 12.26
N ASP A 205 -18.27 -4.44 11.83
CA ASP A 205 -18.37 -3.08 12.34
C ASP A 205 -18.96 -2.12 11.30
N ILE A 206 -19.83 -1.23 11.77
CA ILE A 206 -20.41 -0.15 10.96
C ILE A 206 -19.79 1.16 11.45
N CYS A 207 -19.08 1.85 10.56
CA CYS A 207 -18.45 3.14 10.81
C CYS A 207 -19.26 4.25 10.14
N PHE A 208 -19.72 5.20 10.93
CA PHE A 208 -20.45 6.37 10.50
C PHE A 208 -19.55 7.60 10.56
N TYR A 209 -19.48 8.32 9.44
CA TYR A 209 -18.78 9.59 9.32
C TYR A 209 -19.82 10.68 9.10
N ASN A 210 -19.80 11.71 9.94
CA ASN A 210 -20.48 12.97 9.66
C ASN A 210 -19.41 14.02 9.34
N PHE A 211 -19.30 14.41 8.07
CA PHE A 211 -18.28 15.35 7.62
C PHE A 211 -18.64 16.76 8.08
N ILE A 212 -17.86 17.32 9.00
CA ILE A 212 -18.09 18.66 9.55
C ILE A 212 -17.47 19.72 8.65
N GLU A 213 -16.22 19.47 8.25
CA GLU A 213 -15.44 20.36 7.40
C GLU A 213 -14.70 19.54 6.35
N VAL A 214 -14.96 19.81 5.08
CA VAL A 214 -14.32 19.22 3.92
C VAL A 214 -13.56 20.32 3.19
N LYS A 215 -12.24 20.20 3.13
CA LYS A 215 -11.38 21.16 2.42
C LYS A 215 -11.39 20.89 0.93
N ASP A 216 -11.30 19.61 0.56
CA ASP A 216 -11.32 19.13 -0.82
C ASP A 216 -12.50 18.19 -1.05
N LYS A 217 -13.55 18.72 -1.69
CA LYS A 217 -14.73 17.93 -2.09
C LYS A 217 -14.31 16.77 -2.99
N ILE A 218 -15.04 15.67 -2.89
CA ILE A 218 -14.86 14.54 -3.82
C ILE A 218 -16.00 14.55 -4.83
N LEU A 219 -15.64 14.68 -6.09
CA LEU A 219 -16.52 14.55 -7.25
C LEU A 219 -16.15 13.27 -7.98
N ILE A 220 -17.13 12.44 -8.33
CA ILE A 220 -16.92 11.31 -9.25
C ILE A 220 -16.99 11.81 -10.71
N PRO A 221 -16.49 11.05 -11.72
CA PRO A 221 -16.31 11.54 -13.10
C PRO A 221 -17.56 12.15 -13.76
N ASN A 222 -18.76 11.74 -13.35
CA ASN A 222 -20.03 12.30 -13.85
C ASN A 222 -20.41 13.66 -13.21
N GLY A 223 -19.56 14.21 -12.35
CA GLY A 223 -19.76 15.50 -11.66
C GLY A 223 -20.54 15.43 -10.36
N LYS A 224 -21.00 14.25 -9.94
CA LYS A 224 -21.72 14.06 -8.68
C LYS A 224 -20.77 14.20 -7.49
N CYS A 225 -21.18 14.98 -6.49
CA CYS A 225 -20.45 15.12 -5.24
C CYS A 225 -20.75 13.94 -4.33
N ILE A 226 -19.71 13.31 -3.78
CA ILE A 226 -19.83 12.19 -2.84
C ILE A 226 -19.25 12.52 -1.46
N MET A 227 -18.57 13.65 -1.29
CA MET A 227 -18.07 14.11 0.01
C MET A 227 -18.02 15.64 0.06
N ASP A 228 -18.80 16.22 0.97
CA ASP A 228 -18.88 17.66 1.24
C ASP A 228 -19.29 17.89 2.71
N ASN A 229 -19.36 19.15 3.12
CA ASN A 229 -19.86 19.53 4.44
C ASN A 229 -21.27 18.99 4.68
N ASN A 230 -21.48 18.39 5.86
CA ASN A 230 -22.70 17.74 6.31
C ASN A 230 -23.09 16.47 5.51
N TYR A 231 -22.24 15.99 4.61
CA TYR A 231 -22.44 14.68 3.99
C TYR A 231 -22.15 13.60 5.02
N LYS A 232 -22.70 12.41 4.79
CA LYS A 232 -22.58 11.30 5.74
C LYS A 232 -22.21 10.03 4.99
N TRP A 233 -21.18 9.35 5.48
CA TRP A 233 -20.83 8.02 4.99
C TRP A 233 -21.16 6.99 6.06
N LEU A 234 -21.68 5.85 5.62
CA LEU A 234 -21.91 4.70 6.46
C LEU A 234 -21.18 3.51 5.83
N GLU A 235 -20.04 3.17 6.41
CA GLU A 235 -19.18 2.08 5.95
C GLU A 235 -19.45 0.82 6.77
N PHE A 236 -19.61 -0.32 6.10
CA PHE A 236 -19.90 -1.62 6.67
C PHE A 236 -18.72 -2.54 6.38
N TYR A 237 -17.95 -2.85 7.42
CA TYR A 237 -16.83 -3.77 7.36
C TYR A 237 -17.30 -5.16 7.79
N ASP A 238 -17.70 -6.00 6.83
CA ASP A 238 -18.18 -7.36 7.11
C ASP A 238 -17.03 -8.35 7.18
N TYR A 239 -16.66 -8.77 8.39
CA TYR A 239 -15.55 -9.71 8.64
C TYR A 239 -15.84 -11.14 8.19
N SER A 240 -17.06 -11.42 7.70
CA SER A 240 -17.44 -12.70 7.11
C SER A 240 -17.43 -12.70 5.58
N SER A 241 -17.11 -11.55 4.95
CA SER A 241 -17.09 -11.39 3.50
C SER A 241 -15.82 -10.68 3.03
N LYS A 242 -15.65 -10.64 1.70
CA LYS A 242 -14.62 -9.86 1.02
C LYS A 242 -15.16 -8.55 0.47
N ILE A 243 -16.25 -8.05 1.04
CA ILE A 243 -16.99 -6.90 0.52
C ILE A 243 -17.13 -5.88 1.64
N LYS A 244 -16.70 -4.65 1.38
CA LYS A 244 -16.97 -3.48 2.22
C LYS A 244 -18.02 -2.64 1.53
N LEU A 245 -19.10 -2.29 2.23
CA LEU A 245 -20.15 -1.43 1.68
C LEU A 245 -20.01 -0.02 2.22
N THR A 246 -20.03 1.00 1.36
CA THR A 246 -20.15 2.41 1.73
C THR A 246 -21.46 2.97 1.20
N ALA A 247 -22.39 3.34 2.10
CA ALA A 247 -23.58 4.10 1.74
C ALA A 247 -23.32 5.59 1.91
N ILE A 248 -23.49 6.36 0.84
CA ILE A 248 -23.16 7.79 0.79
C ILE A 248 -24.45 8.60 0.79
N TYR A 249 -24.57 9.53 1.74
CA TYR A 249 -25.73 10.41 1.88
C TYR A 249 -25.34 11.88 1.79
N ASP A 250 -26.23 12.66 1.18
CA ASP A 250 -26.10 14.11 1.07
C ASP A 250 -26.41 14.83 2.41
N GLU A 251 -26.42 16.17 2.38
CA GLU A 251 -26.77 17.00 3.53
C GLU A 251 -28.20 16.77 4.05
N ASN A 252 -29.12 16.35 3.17
CA ASN A 252 -30.53 16.09 3.47
C ASN A 252 -30.79 14.65 3.93
N ASN A 253 -29.76 13.81 4.01
CA ASN A 253 -29.82 12.37 4.29
C ASN A 253 -30.46 11.55 3.14
N GLU A 254 -30.46 12.08 1.92
CA GLU A 254 -30.85 11.34 0.74
C GLU A 254 -29.66 10.54 0.21
N ILE A 255 -29.93 9.31 -0.22
CA ILE A 255 -28.88 8.42 -0.72
C ILE A 255 -28.36 8.93 -2.06
N ILE A 256 -27.04 9.10 -2.14
CA ILE A 256 -26.33 9.45 -3.36
C ILE A 256 -26.01 8.20 -4.16
N GLU A 257 -25.37 7.20 -3.53
CA GLU A 257 -24.94 5.93 -4.13
C GLU A 257 -24.51 4.93 -3.03
N TRP A 258 -24.51 3.64 -3.38
CA TRP A 258 -23.85 2.60 -2.60
C TRP A 258 -22.63 2.09 -3.36
N TYR A 259 -21.47 2.13 -2.71
CA TYR A 259 -20.22 1.55 -3.20
C TYR A 259 -19.97 0.24 -2.47
N PHE A 260 -19.58 -0.78 -3.21
CA PHE A 260 -19.15 -2.06 -2.67
C PHE A 260 -17.72 -2.31 -3.15
N ASP A 261 -16.76 -2.09 -2.26
CA ASP A 261 -15.36 -2.37 -2.50
C ASP A 261 -15.13 -3.88 -2.40
N ILE A 262 -14.59 -4.50 -3.46
CA ILE A 262 -14.09 -5.87 -3.41
C ILE A 262 -12.70 -5.85 -2.79
N ALA A 263 -12.57 -6.55 -1.67
CA ALA A 263 -11.35 -6.55 -0.86
C ALA A 263 -10.66 -7.91 -0.91
N ARG A 264 -9.33 -7.89 -0.79
CA ARG A 264 -8.53 -9.08 -0.49
C ARG A 264 -8.90 -9.61 0.89
N GLU A 265 -9.08 -8.70 1.83
CA GLU A 265 -9.45 -8.96 3.22
C GLU A 265 -10.24 -7.77 3.79
N VAL A 266 -11.30 -8.05 4.55
CA VAL A 266 -11.93 -7.09 5.45
C VAL A 266 -11.67 -7.56 6.87
N GLY A 267 -11.07 -6.71 7.70
CA GLY A 267 -10.56 -7.13 8.99
C GLY A 267 -10.52 -6.01 10.02
N LYS A 268 -9.92 -6.32 11.15
CA LYS A 268 -9.75 -5.39 12.27
C LYS A 268 -8.33 -5.50 12.81
N GLU A 269 -7.66 -4.36 12.96
CA GLU A 269 -6.31 -4.29 13.53
C GLU A 269 -6.26 -3.19 14.58
N ASN A 270 -5.78 -3.50 15.78
CA ASN A 270 -5.77 -2.58 16.93
C ASN A 270 -7.14 -1.92 17.19
N GLU A 271 -8.21 -2.72 17.10
CA GLU A 271 -9.60 -2.26 17.22
C GLU A 271 -10.10 -1.28 16.14
N ILE A 272 -9.34 -1.09 15.06
CA ILE A 272 -9.73 -0.26 13.93
C ILE A 272 -10.08 -1.15 12.74
N PRO A 273 -11.31 -1.08 12.20
CA PRO A 273 -11.68 -1.79 10.98
C PRO A 273 -10.84 -1.34 9.79
N TYR A 274 -10.52 -2.27 8.90
CA TYR A 274 -9.85 -1.98 7.64
C TYR A 274 -10.38 -2.84 6.50
N GLU A 275 -10.18 -2.34 5.29
CA GLU A 275 -10.25 -3.12 4.06
C GLU A 275 -8.87 -3.13 3.40
N ASP A 276 -8.47 -4.27 2.85
CA ASP A 276 -7.35 -4.40 1.93
C ASP A 276 -7.90 -4.41 0.50
N ASP A 277 -8.00 -3.24 -0.10
CA ASP A 277 -8.66 -2.99 -1.38
C ASP A 277 -8.06 -3.84 -2.52
N LEU A 278 -8.94 -4.53 -3.27
CA LEU A 278 -8.60 -5.34 -4.44
C LEU A 278 -9.15 -4.70 -5.73
N TYR A 279 -9.15 -3.37 -5.78
CA TYR A 279 -9.39 -2.51 -6.96
C TYR A 279 -10.84 -2.50 -7.44
N LEU A 280 -11.45 -3.66 -7.63
CA LEU A 280 -12.74 -3.78 -8.29
C LEU A 280 -13.85 -3.26 -7.39
N ASP A 281 -14.70 -2.40 -7.93
CA ASP A 281 -15.82 -1.79 -7.23
C ASP A 281 -17.15 -2.11 -7.92
N VAL A 282 -18.19 -2.37 -7.12
CA VAL A 282 -19.58 -2.43 -7.61
C VAL A 282 -20.36 -1.25 -7.07
N VAL A 283 -20.96 -0.46 -7.95
CA VAL A 283 -21.79 0.70 -7.59
C VAL A 283 -23.26 0.42 -7.86
N VAL A 284 -24.11 0.76 -6.89
CA VAL A 284 -25.57 0.78 -7.06
C VAL A 284 -26.08 2.21 -7.01
N THR A 285 -26.78 2.64 -8.05
CA THR A 285 -27.37 3.98 -8.12
C THR A 285 -28.72 4.03 -7.38
N PRO A 286 -29.23 5.23 -7.02
CA PRO A 286 -30.58 5.37 -6.45
C PRO A 286 -31.71 4.88 -7.38
N LYS A 287 -31.43 4.75 -8.68
CA LYS A 287 -32.35 4.16 -9.67
C LYS A 287 -32.30 2.63 -9.68
N GLY A 288 -31.28 2.03 -9.08
CA GLY A 288 -31.06 0.59 -9.05
C GLY A 288 -30.19 0.06 -10.19
N ASP A 289 -29.53 0.95 -10.94
CA ASP A 289 -28.50 0.54 -11.91
C ASP A 289 -27.31 -0.02 -11.13
N ILE A 290 -26.72 -1.10 -11.65
CA ILE A 290 -25.56 -1.78 -11.06
C ILE A 290 -24.41 -1.67 -12.06
N ILE A 291 -23.28 -1.12 -11.60
CA ILE A 291 -22.14 -0.76 -12.45
C ILE A 291 -20.88 -1.39 -11.85
N LEU A 292 -20.08 -2.05 -12.69
CA LEU A 292 -18.75 -2.52 -12.34
C LEU A 292 -17.74 -1.44 -12.73
N LEU A 293 -16.81 -1.11 -11.82
CA LEU A 293 -15.78 -0.08 -12.02
C LEU A 293 -14.39 -0.66 -11.76
N ASP A 294 -13.37 0.08 -12.22
CA ASP A 294 -11.94 -0.12 -11.91
C ASP A 294 -11.36 -1.48 -12.35
N GLU A 295 -11.96 -2.05 -13.39
CA GLU A 295 -11.47 -3.25 -14.09
C GLU A 295 -10.05 -3.04 -14.66
N ASP A 296 -9.75 -1.83 -15.13
CA ASP A 296 -8.44 -1.48 -15.67
C ASP A 296 -7.38 -1.40 -14.56
N GLU A 297 -7.71 -0.89 -13.38
CA GLU A 297 -6.79 -0.90 -12.24
C GLU A 297 -6.46 -2.33 -11.81
N LEU A 298 -7.48 -3.20 -11.68
CA LEU A 298 -7.30 -4.62 -11.34
C LEU A 298 -6.41 -5.32 -12.37
N LYS A 299 -6.66 -5.08 -13.66
CA LYS A 299 -5.84 -5.64 -14.74
C LYS A 299 -4.40 -5.15 -14.68
N GLN A 300 -4.19 -3.86 -14.46
CA GLN A 300 -2.84 -3.31 -14.35
C GLN A 300 -2.07 -3.91 -13.16
N ALA A 301 -2.72 -4.10 -12.02
CA ALA A 301 -2.11 -4.76 -10.86
C ALA A 301 -1.69 -6.20 -11.18
N TYR A 302 -2.51 -6.93 -11.93
CA TYR A 302 -2.17 -8.27 -12.41
C TYR A 302 -1.00 -8.25 -13.39
N ASP A 303 -1.01 -7.35 -14.37
CA ASP A 303 0.07 -7.18 -15.35
C ASP A 303 1.42 -6.81 -14.67
N ARG A 304 1.37 -6.02 -13.59
CA ARG A 304 2.54 -5.68 -12.75
C ARG A 304 2.97 -6.79 -11.79
N LYS A 305 2.25 -7.92 -11.76
CA LYS A 305 2.50 -9.08 -10.88
C LYS A 305 2.36 -8.76 -9.39
N GLU A 306 1.51 -7.79 -9.07
CA GLU A 306 1.20 -7.39 -7.70
C GLU A 306 0.11 -8.26 -7.07
N ILE A 307 -0.69 -8.90 -7.91
CA ILE A 307 -1.70 -9.88 -7.52
C ILE A 307 -1.53 -11.15 -8.33
N THR A 308 -1.93 -12.28 -7.75
CA THR A 308 -1.91 -13.57 -8.42
C THR A 308 -3.06 -13.67 -9.43
N LYS A 309 -2.95 -14.64 -10.35
CA LYS A 309 -4.04 -14.97 -11.27
C LYS A 309 -5.32 -15.38 -10.51
N GLU A 310 -5.16 -16.13 -9.42
CA GLU A 310 -6.27 -16.55 -8.58
C GLU A 310 -6.95 -15.35 -7.90
N GLU A 311 -6.19 -14.38 -7.38
CA GLU A 311 -6.77 -13.14 -6.82
C GLU A 311 -7.51 -12.33 -7.87
N TYR A 312 -6.95 -12.20 -9.08
CA TYR A 312 -7.59 -11.52 -10.21
C TYR A 312 -8.93 -12.16 -10.59
N GLU A 313 -8.96 -13.49 -10.77
CA GLU A 313 -10.18 -14.23 -11.12
C GLU A 313 -11.22 -14.22 -9.97
N ASN A 314 -10.77 -14.33 -8.72
CA ASN A 314 -11.66 -14.29 -7.56
C ASN A 314 -12.29 -12.91 -7.37
N ALA A 315 -11.60 -11.81 -7.68
CA ALA A 315 -12.16 -10.47 -7.60
C ALA A 315 -13.41 -10.33 -8.50
N TYR A 316 -13.30 -10.76 -9.76
CA TYR A 316 -14.42 -10.78 -10.70
C TYR A 316 -15.56 -11.68 -10.21
N LYS A 317 -15.23 -12.87 -9.72
CA LYS A 317 -16.23 -13.81 -9.20
C LYS A 317 -17.03 -13.21 -8.04
N GLU A 318 -16.36 -12.59 -7.07
CA GLU A 318 -17.01 -11.93 -5.92
C GLU A 318 -17.92 -10.78 -6.39
N ALA A 319 -17.46 -9.96 -7.35
CA ALA A 319 -18.27 -8.90 -7.92
C ALA A 319 -19.51 -9.44 -8.65
N GLU A 320 -19.37 -10.47 -9.50
CA GLU A 320 -20.49 -11.06 -10.23
C GLU A 320 -21.54 -11.66 -9.29
N GLU A 321 -21.10 -12.39 -8.26
CA GLU A 321 -21.98 -12.93 -7.23
C GLU A 321 -22.72 -11.83 -6.46
N LEU A 322 -22.03 -10.73 -6.12
CA LEU A 322 -22.62 -9.56 -5.49
C LEU A 322 -23.65 -8.88 -6.40
N MET A 323 -23.30 -8.60 -7.65
CA MET A 323 -24.20 -7.97 -8.63
C MET A 323 -25.48 -8.79 -8.83
N SER A 324 -25.35 -10.13 -8.87
CA SER A 324 -26.50 -11.04 -8.93
C SER A 324 -27.42 -10.91 -7.70
N LYS A 325 -26.84 -10.83 -6.50
CA LYS A 325 -27.60 -10.62 -5.24
C LYS A 325 -28.28 -9.26 -5.19
N LEU A 326 -27.66 -8.22 -5.74
CA LEU A 326 -28.17 -6.84 -5.73
C LEU A 326 -29.30 -6.63 -6.74
N LYS A 327 -29.36 -7.46 -7.80
CA LYS A 327 -30.37 -7.36 -8.85
C LYS A 327 -31.79 -7.38 -8.25
N ASN A 328 -32.57 -6.35 -8.57
CA ASN A 328 -33.94 -6.13 -8.09
C ASN A 328 -34.09 -6.01 -6.55
N ASN A 329 -32.99 -5.79 -5.80
CA ASN A 329 -33.00 -5.67 -4.34
C ASN A 329 -32.64 -4.27 -3.83
N LYS A 330 -32.58 -3.25 -4.70
CA LYS A 330 -32.21 -1.87 -4.34
C LYS A 330 -33.04 -1.29 -3.20
N ASP A 331 -34.35 -1.53 -3.15
CA ASP A 331 -35.20 -1.02 -2.07
C ASP A 331 -34.88 -1.66 -0.71
N LYS A 332 -34.55 -2.97 -0.69
CA LYS A 332 -34.10 -3.66 0.52
C LYS A 332 -32.73 -3.16 0.98
N LEU A 333 -31.83 -2.89 0.04
CA LEU A 333 -30.53 -2.28 0.33
C LEU A 333 -30.72 -0.92 0.98
N LYS A 334 -31.59 -0.07 0.41
CA LYS A 334 -31.92 1.24 0.99
C LYS A 334 -32.52 1.13 2.38
N GLU A 335 -33.52 0.26 2.56
CA GLU A 335 -34.13 0.03 3.87
C GLU A 335 -33.09 -0.37 4.92
N TYR A 336 -32.16 -1.27 4.55
CA TYR A 336 -31.10 -1.74 5.42
C TYR A 336 -30.14 -0.60 5.81
N THR A 337 -29.65 0.18 4.85
CA THR A 337 -28.68 1.24 5.14
C THR A 337 -29.34 2.43 5.85
N ASP A 338 -30.56 2.82 5.48
CA ASP A 338 -31.33 3.90 6.12
C ASP A 338 -31.61 3.60 7.59
N LYS A 339 -31.88 2.33 7.92
CA LYS A 339 -32.08 1.89 9.31
C LYS A 339 -30.86 2.24 10.16
N TYR A 340 -29.67 1.92 9.70
CA TYR A 340 -28.43 2.20 10.44
C TYR A 340 -28.07 3.69 10.42
N LEU A 341 -28.36 4.42 9.34
CA LEU A 341 -28.24 5.88 9.33
C LEU A 341 -29.10 6.52 10.44
N LYS A 342 -30.38 6.15 10.53
CA LYS A 342 -31.30 6.64 11.58
C LYS A 342 -30.79 6.29 12.98
N LYS A 343 -30.23 5.10 13.16
CA LYS A 343 -29.62 4.69 14.44
C LYS A 343 -28.41 5.55 14.81
N MET A 344 -27.51 5.80 13.86
CA MET A 344 -26.31 6.62 14.07
C MET A 344 -26.62 8.10 14.35
N LEU A 345 -27.72 8.59 13.77
CA LEU A 345 -28.28 9.93 14.05
C LEU A 345 -29.08 10.01 15.36
N GLY A 346 -29.27 8.91 16.08
CA GLY A 346 -30.04 8.87 17.33
C GLY A 346 -31.56 8.98 17.14
N VAL A 347 -32.06 8.82 15.91
CA VAL A 347 -33.50 8.85 15.60
C VAL A 347 -34.22 7.60 16.11
N ILE A 348 -33.50 6.48 16.19
CA ILE A 348 -33.99 5.21 16.73
C ILE A 348 -32.93 4.60 17.66
N LYS A 349 -33.37 3.80 18.66
CA LYS A 349 -32.48 3.15 19.65
C LYS A 349 -31.84 1.87 19.11
#